data_AF-A0A6V8EA12-F1
#
_entry.id   AF-A0A6V8EA12-F1
#
_cell.length_a   1.000
_cell.length_b   1.000
_cell.length_c   1.000
_cell.angle_alpha   90.00
_cell.angle_beta   90.00
_cell.angle_gamma   90.00
#
_symmetry.space_group_name_H-M   'P 1'
#
loop_
_entity.id
_entity.type
_entity.pdbx_description
1 polymer ?
#
loop_
_entity_poly.entity_id
_entity_poly.type
_entity_poly.pdbx_seq_one_letter_code
_entity_poly.pdbx_strand_id
1 'polypeptide(L)'
;MDKKPYRALLLSALMILTSLAGCIESSDESSDDTTDGSDQGTEYYGTIMTSTYHVEQLVSAIVGDTANVEMMSTSNEPVHDYAPSTQDLERLRSSEVFFYHGLDLEPWVQSAITSDGAPPSYMTHTMPSGEVTLDYQTMLLNDLCEQLAEGDKVSNTLLSYEDQADQLEIHPEKGVQTLTFPEADTSHEGHDHDDHDD
;
A
#
# COMPACT_ATOMS: atom_id res chain seq x y z
N MET A 1 67.75 24.65 -26.31
CA MET A 1 66.47 23.91 -26.38
C MET A 1 65.95 23.77 -24.96
N ASP A 2 65.03 24.65 -24.58
CA ASP A 2 64.47 24.68 -23.23
C ASP A 2 63.61 23.43 -23.02
N LYS A 3 63.98 22.61 -22.03
CA LYS A 3 63.33 21.32 -21.73
C LYS A 3 62.00 21.46 -20.97
N LYS A 4 61.57 22.69 -20.68
CA LYS A 4 60.38 23.02 -19.90
C LYS A 4 59.04 22.81 -20.65
N PRO A 5 58.84 23.27 -21.90
CA PRO A 5 57.60 22.98 -22.62
C PRO A 5 57.45 21.50 -22.98
N TYR A 6 58.56 20.78 -23.17
CA TYR A 6 58.54 19.36 -23.53
C TYR A 6 58.02 18.46 -22.38
N ARG A 7 58.32 18.83 -21.12
CA ARG A 7 57.79 18.12 -19.93
C ARG A 7 56.30 18.34 -19.73
N ALA A 8 55.80 19.56 -19.98
CA ALA A 8 54.37 19.86 -19.91
C ALA A 8 53.59 19.14 -21.01
N LEU A 9 54.18 19.05 -22.22
CA LEU A 9 53.58 18.36 -23.36
C LEU A 9 53.56 16.83 -23.15
N LEU A 10 54.58 16.24 -22.53
CA LEU A 10 54.62 14.81 -22.17
C LEU A 10 53.58 14.43 -21.10
N LEU A 11 53.39 15.28 -20.07
CA LEU A 11 52.40 15.03 -19.01
C LEU A 11 50.96 15.15 -19.52
N SER A 12 50.69 16.11 -20.42
CA SER A 12 49.39 16.24 -21.08
C SER A 12 49.06 15.05 -21.98
N ALA A 13 50.05 14.54 -22.73
CA ALA A 13 49.84 13.36 -23.58
C ALA A 13 49.55 12.10 -22.75
N LEU A 14 50.22 11.92 -21.61
CA LEU A 14 50.03 10.76 -20.73
C LEU A 14 48.60 10.72 -20.13
N MET A 15 48.02 11.87 -19.78
CA MET A 15 46.65 11.96 -19.23
C MET A 15 45.57 11.69 -20.28
N ILE A 16 45.83 12.02 -21.56
CA ILE A 16 44.90 11.75 -22.67
C ILE A 16 44.93 10.25 -23.03
N LEU A 17 46.11 9.62 -23.02
CA LEU A 17 46.28 8.20 -23.34
C LEU A 17 45.64 7.27 -22.28
N THR A 18 45.60 7.66 -21.01
CA THR A 18 44.91 6.89 -19.96
C THR A 18 43.39 6.91 -20.06
N SER A 19 42.82 7.80 -20.88
CA SER A 19 41.37 7.91 -21.08
C SER A 19 40.83 6.92 -22.13
N LEU A 20 41.71 6.21 -22.86
CA LEU A 20 41.34 5.33 -23.98
C LEU A 20 41.46 3.83 -23.68
N ALA A 21 41.83 3.45 -22.45
CA ALA A 21 41.99 2.05 -22.04
C ALA A 21 40.71 1.45 -21.37
N GLY A 22 39.54 2.07 -21.56
CA GLY A 22 38.26 1.51 -21.13
C GLY A 22 37.60 0.68 -22.23
N CYS A 23 37.59 -0.63 -22.06
CA CYS A 23 36.74 -1.67 -22.69
C CYS A 23 36.33 -1.47 -24.16
N ILE A 24 37.12 -2.08 -25.06
CA ILE A 24 36.54 -2.80 -26.20
C ILE A 24 36.73 -4.30 -25.90
N GLU A 25 35.64 -4.96 -25.53
CA GLU A 25 35.54 -6.43 -25.54
C GLU A 25 35.48 -6.83 -27.02
N SER A 26 36.61 -7.30 -27.57
CA SER A 26 36.63 -8.00 -28.85
C SER A 26 36.66 -9.47 -28.54
N SER A 27 35.52 -10.13 -28.76
CA SER A 27 35.43 -11.58 -28.75
C SER A 27 36.31 -12.15 -29.85
N ASP A 28 37.47 -12.69 -29.46
CA ASP A 28 38.18 -13.69 -30.26
C ASP A 28 38.55 -14.84 -29.32
N GLU A 29 37.94 -15.99 -29.59
CA GLU A 29 38.26 -17.27 -28.98
C GLU A 29 39.75 -17.59 -29.18
N SER A 30 40.46 -17.90 -28.09
CA SER A 30 41.38 -19.03 -28.02
C SER A 30 41.79 -19.31 -26.58
N SER A 31 41.46 -20.52 -26.15
CA SER A 31 41.90 -21.22 -24.94
C SER A 31 43.40 -21.07 -24.67
N ASP A 32 43.80 -20.79 -23.43
CA ASP A 32 44.22 -21.81 -22.46
C ASP A 32 44.87 -21.15 -21.23
N ASP A 33 44.42 -21.64 -20.09
CA ASP A 33 45.03 -21.73 -18.76
C ASP A 33 45.50 -20.52 -17.91
N THR A 34 45.07 -20.64 -16.66
CA THR A 34 45.55 -20.04 -15.40
C THR A 34 45.73 -18.52 -15.33
N THR A 35 44.67 -17.86 -14.83
CA THR A 35 44.85 -16.75 -13.90
C THR A 35 43.92 -16.92 -12.71
N ASP A 36 44.53 -17.16 -11.56
CA ASP A 36 43.99 -16.94 -10.21
C ASP A 36 43.59 -15.47 -10.09
N GLY A 37 42.40 -15.16 -10.62
CA GLY A 37 41.71 -13.90 -10.47
C GLY A 37 40.60 -14.15 -9.47
N SER A 38 40.77 -13.63 -8.26
CA SER A 38 39.67 -13.45 -7.32
C SER A 38 38.58 -12.63 -8.01
N ASP A 39 37.62 -13.33 -8.62
CA ASP A 39 36.33 -12.78 -8.99
C ASP A 39 35.69 -12.30 -7.69
N GLN A 40 35.88 -11.03 -7.37
CA GLN A 40 35.02 -10.31 -6.44
C GLN A 40 33.68 -10.10 -7.16
N GLY A 41 33.03 -11.22 -7.53
CA GLY A 41 31.66 -11.21 -7.97
C GLY A 41 30.85 -10.66 -6.82
N THR A 42 30.20 -9.52 -7.04
CA THR A 42 29.26 -8.94 -6.08
C THR A 42 28.28 -10.02 -5.66
N GLU A 43 28.30 -10.38 -4.37
CA GLU A 43 27.42 -11.39 -3.79
C GLU A 43 25.98 -10.99 -4.07
N TYR A 44 25.23 -11.87 -4.73
CA TYR A 44 23.83 -11.63 -5.08
C TYR A 44 22.92 -12.27 -4.03
N TYR A 45 22.15 -11.44 -3.33
CA TYR A 45 21.31 -11.78 -2.18
C TYR A 45 19.88 -12.22 -2.55
N GLY A 46 19.61 -12.59 -3.81
CA GLY A 46 18.31 -13.13 -4.19
C GLY A 46 17.22 -12.07 -4.37
N THR A 47 15.98 -12.41 -4.01
CA THR A 47 14.80 -11.55 -4.17
C THR A 47 14.32 -11.02 -2.82
N ILE A 48 14.05 -9.73 -2.76
CA ILE A 48 13.48 -9.01 -1.62
C ILE A 48 12.08 -8.55 -2.00
N MET A 49 11.08 -8.91 -1.20
CA MET A 49 9.70 -8.48 -1.42
C MET A 49 9.39 -7.22 -0.61
N THR A 50 8.55 -6.35 -1.17
CA THR A 50 8.14 -5.10 -0.54
C THR A 50 6.63 -4.86 -0.68
N SER A 51 6.02 -4.18 0.28
CA SER A 51 4.56 -3.96 0.30
C SER A 51 4.09 -2.74 -0.50
N THR A 52 4.92 -1.69 -0.57
CA THR A 52 4.59 -0.40 -1.19
C THR A 52 5.76 0.13 -2.00
N TYR A 53 5.45 0.96 -2.98
CA TYR A 53 6.45 1.59 -3.83
C TYR A 53 7.48 2.40 -3.01
N HIS A 54 7.05 3.08 -1.95
CA HIS A 54 7.97 3.84 -1.11
C HIS A 54 9.00 2.95 -0.40
N VAL A 55 8.55 1.78 0.07
CA VAL A 55 9.45 0.80 0.70
C VAL A 55 10.35 0.14 -0.34
N GLU A 56 9.81 -0.21 -1.52
CA GLU A 56 10.58 -0.71 -2.66
C GLU A 56 11.73 0.24 -3.02
N GLN A 57 11.45 1.53 -3.24
CA GLN A 57 12.48 2.50 -3.61
C GLN A 57 13.54 2.68 -2.53
N LEU A 58 13.14 2.66 -1.25
CA LEU A 58 14.09 2.73 -0.13
C LEU A 58 15.02 1.50 -0.13
N VAL A 59 14.47 0.31 -0.27
CA VAL A 59 15.23 -0.95 -0.28
C VAL A 59 16.14 -1.00 -1.50
N SER A 60 15.61 -0.72 -2.70
CA SER A 60 16.37 -0.69 -3.97
C SER A 60 17.57 0.25 -3.91
N ALA A 61 17.42 1.44 -3.30
CA ALA A 61 18.52 2.38 -3.14
C ALA A 61 19.63 1.86 -2.21
N ILE A 62 19.32 0.97 -1.26
CA ILE A 62 20.27 0.39 -0.32
C ILE A 62 21.01 -0.79 -0.96
N VAL A 63 20.28 -1.69 -1.62
CA VAL A 63 20.84 -2.96 -2.14
C VAL A 63 21.51 -2.80 -3.50
N GLY A 64 21.13 -1.79 -4.29
CA GLY A 64 21.63 -1.61 -5.65
C GLY A 64 21.45 -2.88 -6.48
N ASP A 65 22.50 -3.28 -7.20
CA ASP A 65 22.46 -4.45 -8.10
C ASP A 65 22.70 -5.79 -7.38
N THR A 66 22.83 -5.78 -6.04
CA THR A 66 23.13 -6.99 -5.26
C THR A 66 21.89 -7.81 -4.90
N ALA A 67 20.68 -7.32 -5.18
CA ALA A 67 19.44 -8.07 -5.00
C ALA A 67 18.37 -7.59 -5.97
N ASN A 68 17.41 -8.45 -6.29
CA ASN A 68 16.19 -8.08 -6.99
C ASN A 68 15.14 -7.62 -5.98
N VAL A 69 14.54 -6.46 -6.18
CA VAL A 69 13.48 -5.93 -5.30
C VAL A 69 12.17 -5.95 -6.05
N GLU A 70 11.18 -6.63 -5.48
CA GLU A 70 9.86 -6.76 -6.08
C GLU A 70 8.76 -6.29 -5.14
N MET A 71 7.67 -5.80 -5.73
CA MET A 71 6.45 -5.47 -4.99
C MET A 71 5.52 -6.67 -4.87
N MET A 72 4.84 -6.77 -3.73
CA MET A 72 3.73 -7.70 -3.48
C MET A 72 2.60 -7.42 -4.47
N SER A 73 2.05 -6.21 -4.44
CA SER A 73 1.01 -5.81 -5.39
C SER A 73 1.62 -5.47 -6.75
N THR A 74 1.11 -6.13 -7.78
CA THR A 74 1.42 -5.85 -9.20
C THR A 74 0.25 -5.15 -9.91
N SER A 75 -0.82 -4.87 -9.18
CA SER A 75 -2.02 -4.17 -9.66
C SER A 75 -2.02 -2.71 -9.20
N ASN A 76 -2.83 -1.88 -9.86
CA ASN A 76 -3.05 -0.50 -9.43
C ASN A 76 -4.16 -0.40 -8.37
N GLU A 77 -4.04 -1.19 -7.30
CA GLU A 77 -4.96 -1.24 -6.17
C GLU A 77 -4.37 -0.50 -4.97
N PRO A 78 -5.16 0.28 -4.21
CA PRO A 78 -4.68 0.89 -2.98
C PRO A 78 -4.15 -0.16 -2.00
N VAL A 79 -3.02 0.13 -1.35
CA VAL A 79 -2.34 -0.85 -0.47
C VAL A 79 -3.21 -1.36 0.68
N HIS A 80 -4.13 -0.52 1.17
CA HIS A 80 -5.05 -0.87 2.25
C HIS A 80 -6.16 -1.83 1.81
N ASP A 81 -6.49 -1.85 0.52
CA ASP A 81 -7.53 -2.71 -0.06
C ASP A 81 -6.95 -4.00 -0.67
N TYR A 82 -5.66 -3.98 -1.03
CA TYR A 82 -4.98 -5.10 -1.68
C TYR A 82 -5.14 -6.42 -0.91
N ALA A 83 -5.59 -7.45 -1.63
CA ALA A 83 -5.70 -8.81 -1.14
C ALA A 83 -4.68 -9.71 -1.86
N PRO A 84 -3.65 -10.23 -1.17
CA PRO A 84 -2.67 -11.11 -1.78
C PRO A 84 -3.30 -12.35 -2.42
N SER A 85 -2.99 -12.58 -3.70
CA SER A 85 -3.38 -13.81 -4.38
C SER A 85 -2.51 -14.99 -3.93
N THR A 86 -2.91 -16.22 -4.27
CA THR A 86 -2.06 -17.40 -4.02
C THR A 86 -0.68 -17.25 -4.66
N GLN A 87 -0.60 -16.68 -5.86
CA GLN A 87 0.66 -16.45 -6.57
C GLN A 87 1.55 -15.44 -5.83
N ASP A 88 0.96 -14.40 -5.24
CA ASP A 88 1.71 -13.41 -4.47
C ASP A 88 2.28 -14.03 -3.19
N LEU A 89 1.50 -14.89 -2.53
CA LEU A 89 1.97 -15.63 -1.37
C LEU A 89 3.09 -16.64 -1.73
N GLU A 90 3.06 -17.25 -2.91
CA GLU A 90 4.14 -18.11 -3.39
C GLU A 90 5.42 -17.30 -3.65
N ARG A 91 5.32 -16.15 -4.32
CA ARG A 91 6.44 -15.23 -4.53
C ARG A 91 7.05 -14.79 -3.20
N LEU A 92 6.20 -14.41 -2.24
CA LEU A 92 6.62 -14.05 -0.88
C LEU A 92 7.41 -15.17 -0.21
N ARG A 93 6.92 -16.42 -0.23
CA ARG A 93 7.60 -17.57 0.36
C ARG A 93 8.93 -17.90 -0.33
N SER A 94 9.07 -17.60 -1.61
CA SER A 94 10.31 -17.83 -2.37
C SER A 94 11.35 -16.72 -2.21
N SER A 95 11.03 -15.65 -1.48
CA SER A 95 11.92 -14.51 -1.26
C SER A 95 12.79 -14.68 -0.02
N GLU A 96 13.88 -13.92 0.05
CA GLU A 96 14.85 -13.99 1.15
C GLU A 96 14.40 -13.15 2.36
N VAL A 97 13.71 -12.03 2.10
CA VAL A 97 13.23 -11.10 3.13
C VAL A 97 12.05 -10.28 2.59
N PHE A 98 11.15 -9.92 3.49
CA PHE A 98 10.01 -9.06 3.20
C PHE A 98 10.08 -7.75 4.02
N PHE A 99 9.99 -6.61 3.36
CA PHE A 99 9.87 -5.30 4.01
C PHE A 99 8.49 -4.70 3.77
N TYR A 100 7.87 -4.17 4.83
CA TYR A 100 6.57 -3.52 4.72
C TYR A 100 6.53 -2.19 5.47
N HIS A 101 5.49 -1.39 5.25
CA HIS A 101 5.37 -0.08 5.86
C HIS A 101 5.15 -0.21 7.37
N GLY A 102 4.16 -0.99 7.80
CA GLY A 102 3.77 -1.11 9.20
C GLY A 102 2.79 -0.02 9.63
N LEU A 103 2.54 0.09 10.93
CA LEU A 103 1.48 0.93 11.51
C LEU A 103 0.08 0.65 10.93
N ASP A 104 -0.19 -0.61 10.59
CA ASP A 104 -1.46 -1.09 10.03
C ASP A 104 -1.85 -0.45 8.68
N LEU A 105 -0.89 0.09 7.91
CA LEU A 105 -1.16 0.55 6.55
C LEU A 105 -1.58 -0.60 5.62
N GLU A 106 -1.06 -1.80 5.87
CA GLU A 106 -1.31 -3.02 5.09
C GLU A 106 -2.01 -4.10 5.95
N PRO A 107 -3.34 -4.05 6.09
CA PRO A 107 -4.09 -4.95 6.99
C PRO A 107 -3.89 -6.44 6.67
N TRP A 108 -3.53 -6.75 5.42
CA TRP A 108 -3.30 -8.11 4.92
C TRP A 108 -1.96 -8.72 5.35
N VAL A 109 -0.97 -7.91 5.76
CA VAL A 109 0.40 -8.40 6.01
C VAL A 109 0.44 -9.45 7.10
N GLN A 110 -0.26 -9.25 8.22
CA GLN A 110 -0.22 -10.20 9.34
C GLN A 110 -0.69 -11.59 8.91
N SER A 111 -1.75 -11.66 8.10
CA SER A 111 -2.27 -12.91 7.54
C SER A 111 -1.27 -13.56 6.57
N ALA A 112 -0.57 -12.76 5.76
CA ALA A 112 0.43 -13.26 4.82
C ALA A 112 1.64 -13.89 5.53
N ILE A 113 2.19 -13.22 6.56
CA ILE A 113 3.44 -13.63 7.23
C ILE A 113 3.26 -14.65 8.36
N THR A 114 2.04 -14.86 8.85
CA THR A 114 1.75 -15.89 9.87
C THR A 114 1.69 -17.31 9.25
N SER A 115 1.63 -17.41 7.93
CA SER A 115 1.59 -18.68 7.23
C SER A 115 2.96 -19.38 7.20
N ASP A 116 2.96 -20.71 7.19
CA ASP A 116 4.21 -21.50 7.22
C ASP A 116 5.11 -21.22 6.01
N GLY A 117 6.42 -21.10 6.25
CA GLY A 117 7.40 -20.75 5.22
C GLY A 117 7.44 -19.29 4.77
N ALA A 118 6.85 -18.36 5.52
CA ALA A 118 7.06 -16.93 5.27
C ALA A 118 8.53 -16.53 5.57
N PRO A 119 9.12 -15.62 4.78
CA PRO A 119 10.47 -15.14 5.00
C PRO A 119 10.55 -14.24 6.25
N PRO A 120 11.76 -13.98 6.78
CA PRO A 120 11.97 -12.88 7.73
C PRO A 120 11.30 -11.60 7.23
N SER A 121 10.49 -10.98 8.08
CA SER A 121 9.62 -9.88 7.70
C SER A 121 9.82 -8.69 8.64
N TYR A 122 10.04 -7.49 8.09
CA TYR A 122 10.37 -6.28 8.86
C TYR A 122 9.55 -5.07 8.44
N MET A 123 8.96 -4.38 9.41
CA MET A 123 8.31 -3.08 9.18
C MET A 123 9.33 -1.95 9.14
N THR A 124 9.09 -0.96 8.28
CA THR A 124 9.91 0.26 8.17
C THR A 124 9.48 1.36 9.14
N HIS A 125 8.20 1.36 9.54
CA HIS A 125 7.65 2.31 10.51
C HIS A 125 7.14 1.59 11.75
N THR A 126 7.44 2.20 12.90
CA THR A 126 6.95 1.75 14.20
C THR A 126 6.64 2.98 15.06
N MET A 127 5.79 2.80 16.07
CA MET A 127 5.53 3.87 17.04
C MET A 127 6.82 4.16 17.82
N PRO A 128 7.06 5.42 18.24
CA PRO A 128 8.14 5.72 19.17
C PRO A 128 8.06 4.83 20.41
N SER A 129 9.22 4.49 20.98
CA SER A 129 9.29 3.62 22.15
C SER A 129 8.42 4.15 23.30
N GLY A 130 7.48 3.33 23.79
CA GLY A 130 6.57 3.67 24.87
C GLY A 130 5.22 4.23 24.42
N GLU A 131 5.05 4.53 23.13
CA GLU A 131 3.76 4.90 22.55
C GLU A 131 2.97 3.66 22.17
N VAL A 132 1.69 3.64 22.54
CA VAL A 132 0.75 2.56 22.21
C VAL A 132 0.03 2.94 20.93
N THR A 133 -0.17 1.99 20.02
CA THR A 133 -1.15 2.19 18.94
C THR A 133 -2.50 2.48 19.58
N LEU A 134 -3.08 3.64 19.29
CA LEU A 134 -4.42 3.95 19.77
C LEU A 134 -5.36 2.89 19.21
N ASP A 135 -6.09 2.22 20.09
CA ASP A 135 -7.13 1.28 19.70
C ASP A 135 -8.33 2.09 19.20
N TYR A 136 -8.21 2.57 17.95
CA TYR A 136 -9.24 3.37 17.30
C TYR A 136 -10.57 2.63 17.24
N GLN A 137 -10.53 1.30 17.09
CA GLN A 137 -11.74 0.49 17.09
C GLN A 137 -12.46 0.60 18.43
N THR A 138 -11.77 0.36 19.55
CA THR A 138 -12.37 0.50 20.88
C THR A 138 -12.79 1.93 21.17
N MET A 139 -11.99 2.92 20.77
CA MET A 139 -12.33 4.33 20.95
C MET A 139 -13.60 4.73 20.20
N LEU A 140 -13.70 4.37 18.91
CA LEU A 140 -14.88 4.63 18.09
C LEU A 140 -16.10 3.85 18.58
N LEU A 141 -15.91 2.60 19.00
CA LEU A 141 -16.98 1.79 19.55
C LEU A 141 -17.51 2.39 20.85
N ASN A 142 -16.63 2.88 21.73
CA ASN A 142 -17.03 3.53 22.96
C ASN A 142 -17.78 4.83 22.70
N ASP A 143 -17.26 5.73 21.83
CA ASP A 143 -17.97 6.98 21.46
C ASP A 143 -19.32 6.66 20.82
N LEU A 144 -19.40 5.66 19.94
CA LEU A 144 -20.67 5.23 19.34
C LEU A 144 -21.66 4.70 20.40
N CYS A 145 -21.20 3.84 21.31
CA CYS A 145 -22.05 3.29 22.37
C CYS A 145 -22.55 4.39 23.33
N GLU A 146 -21.67 5.32 23.70
CA GLU A 146 -22.01 6.48 24.52
C GLU A 146 -23.07 7.34 23.81
N GLN A 147 -22.89 7.64 22.52
CA GLN A 147 -23.88 8.38 21.74
C GLN A 147 -25.22 7.64 21.64
N LEU A 148 -25.22 6.32 21.40
CA LEU A 148 -26.47 5.56 21.31
C LEU A 148 -27.22 5.48 22.66
N ALA A 149 -26.48 5.43 23.77
CA ALA A 149 -27.06 5.32 25.11
C ALA A 149 -27.54 6.68 25.65
N GLU A 150 -26.70 7.70 25.55
CA GLU A 150 -26.83 8.98 26.26
C GLU A 150 -26.97 10.18 25.32
N GLY A 151 -26.72 10.01 24.01
CA GLY A 151 -26.81 11.08 23.04
C GLY A 151 -28.23 11.62 22.86
N ASP A 152 -28.30 12.89 22.45
CA ASP A 152 -29.57 13.58 22.20
C ASP A 152 -30.38 12.84 21.13
N LYS A 153 -31.60 12.46 21.49
CA LYS A 153 -32.51 11.72 20.61
C LYS A 153 -33.42 12.69 19.87
N VAL A 154 -33.32 12.69 18.55
CA VAL A 154 -34.19 13.45 17.67
C VAL A 154 -35.11 12.47 16.96
N SER A 155 -36.42 12.66 17.10
CA SER A 155 -37.42 11.83 16.43
C SER A 155 -37.93 12.55 15.20
N ASN A 156 -37.83 11.89 14.05
CA ASN A 156 -38.29 12.38 12.77
C ASN A 156 -39.36 11.42 12.23
N THR A 157 -40.52 11.96 11.88
CA THR A 157 -41.58 11.20 11.22
C THR A 157 -41.43 11.37 9.72
N LEU A 158 -41.24 10.25 9.03
CA LEU A 158 -41.16 10.20 7.57
C LEU A 158 -42.51 10.58 6.96
N LEU A 159 -42.48 11.12 5.75
CA LEU A 159 -43.69 11.49 5.01
C LEU A 159 -44.18 10.31 4.17
N SER A 160 -45.50 10.17 4.07
CA SER A 160 -46.16 9.03 3.41
C SER A 160 -46.07 9.06 1.89
N TYR A 161 -45.89 10.25 1.32
CA TYR A 161 -45.86 10.46 -0.12
C TYR A 161 -44.49 10.94 -0.61
N GLU A 162 -44.04 10.37 -1.71
CA GLU A 162 -42.73 10.64 -2.32
C GLU A 162 -42.58 12.10 -2.78
N ASP A 163 -43.67 12.73 -3.23
CA ASP A 163 -43.69 14.14 -3.65
C ASP A 163 -43.55 15.14 -2.49
N GLN A 164 -43.59 14.65 -1.25
CA GLN A 164 -43.40 15.44 -0.04
C GLN A 164 -42.07 15.15 0.66
N ALA A 165 -41.30 14.17 0.18
CA ALA A 165 -40.08 13.71 0.84
C ALA A 165 -39.00 14.81 0.98
N ASP A 166 -39.03 15.82 0.10
CA ASP A 166 -38.14 16.98 0.13
C ASP A 166 -38.44 17.98 1.27
N GLN A 167 -39.59 17.85 1.94
CA GLN A 167 -40.00 18.73 3.03
C GLN A 167 -39.41 18.32 4.40
N LEU A 168 -38.88 17.10 4.51
CA LEU A 168 -38.23 16.62 5.73
C LEU A 168 -36.71 16.80 5.63
N GLU A 169 -36.18 17.81 6.32
CA GLU A 169 -34.73 18.01 6.45
C GLU A 169 -34.22 17.35 7.74
N ILE A 170 -33.32 16.37 7.61
CA ILE A 170 -32.63 15.73 8.74
C ILE A 170 -31.20 16.24 8.76
N HIS A 171 -30.85 17.01 9.80
CA HIS A 171 -29.49 17.51 9.95
C HIS A 171 -28.56 16.42 10.51
N PRO A 172 -27.34 16.23 9.94
CA PRO A 172 -26.39 15.20 10.37
C PRO A 172 -25.57 15.64 11.59
N GLU A 173 -26.22 16.25 12.57
CA GLU A 173 -25.58 16.62 13.84
C GLU A 173 -25.30 15.41 14.73
N LYS A 174 -24.33 15.56 15.65
CA LYS A 174 -23.93 14.49 16.57
C LYS A 174 -25.13 14.18 17.51
N GLY A 175 -25.69 12.98 17.40
CA GLY A 175 -26.84 12.54 18.17
C GLY A 175 -27.48 11.26 17.60
N VAL A 176 -28.61 10.85 18.16
CA VAL A 176 -29.35 9.64 17.75
C VAL A 176 -30.63 10.03 17.02
N GLN A 177 -30.66 9.75 15.72
CA GLN A 177 -31.83 10.00 14.87
C GLN A 177 -32.78 8.79 14.90
N THR A 178 -34.02 8.99 15.34
CA THR A 178 -35.09 7.98 15.29
C THR A 178 -36.01 8.29 14.12
N LEU A 179 -36.19 7.34 13.21
CA LEU A 179 -37.07 7.49 12.04
C LEU A 179 -38.33 6.65 12.24
N THR A 180 -39.50 7.28 12.14
CA THR A 180 -40.80 6.62 12.29
C THR A 180 -41.61 6.79 11.01
N PHE A 181 -42.20 5.71 10.49
CA PHE A 181 -43.16 5.80 9.38
C PHE A 181 -44.49 6.36 9.88
N PRO A 182 -45.21 7.13 9.04
CA PRO A 182 -46.54 7.61 9.39
C PRO A 182 -47.52 6.44 9.47
N GLU A 183 -48.59 6.58 10.25
CA GLU A 183 -49.66 5.58 10.29
C GLU A 183 -50.31 5.45 8.91
N ALA A 184 -50.71 4.23 8.55
CA ALA A 184 -51.41 4.00 7.28
C ALA A 184 -52.77 4.70 7.32
N ASP A 185 -53.05 5.56 6.34
CA ASP A 185 -54.36 6.19 6.19
C ASP A 185 -55.44 5.12 5.99
N THR A 186 -56.24 4.85 7.04
CA THR A 186 -57.37 3.92 6.97
C THR A 186 -58.65 4.59 6.48
N SER A 187 -58.58 5.74 5.81
CA SER A 187 -59.77 6.41 5.24
C SER A 187 -60.23 5.74 3.95
N HIS A 188 -60.76 4.53 4.07
CA HIS A 188 -61.73 4.03 3.09
C HIS A 188 -63.04 4.78 3.31
N GLU A 189 -63.21 5.93 2.65
CA GLU A 189 -64.54 6.48 2.41
C GLU A 189 -65.32 5.44 1.61
N GLY A 190 -66.39 4.92 2.21
CA GLY A 190 -67.29 3.96 1.58
C GLY A 190 -67.89 4.56 0.33
N HIS A 191 -67.60 3.96 -0.82
CA HIS A 191 -68.40 4.15 -2.01
C HIS A 191 -69.78 3.54 -1.77
N ASP A 192 -70.73 4.37 -1.33
CA ASP A 192 -72.16 4.10 -1.47
C ASP A 192 -72.45 4.00 -2.98
N HIS A 193 -72.70 2.78 -3.44
CA HIS A 193 -73.28 2.53 -4.75
C HIS A 193 -74.80 2.70 -4.64
N ASP A 194 -75.29 3.88 -5.04
CA ASP A 194 -76.71 4.07 -5.36
C ASP A 194 -77.03 3.28 -6.63
N ASP A 195 -77.63 2.10 -6.45
CA ASP A 195 -78.28 1.33 -7.51
C ASP A 195 -79.54 2.09 -7.97
N HIS A 196 -79.47 2.70 -9.15
CA HIS A 196 -80.65 3.11 -9.90
C HIS A 196 -80.92 2.09 -11.02
N ASP A 197 -81.89 1.21 -10.75
CA ASP A 197 -82.53 0.32 -11.72
C ASP A 197 -83.36 1.12 -12.74
N ASP A 198 -83.21 0.81 -14.02
CA ASP A 198 -84.17 1.02 -15.13
C ASP A 198 -84.27 -0.27 -15.97
#